data_AF-A0A5K3FJI5-F1
#
_entry.id   AF-A0A5K3FJI5-F1
#
_cell.length_a   1.000
_cell.length_b   1.000
_cell.length_c   1.000
_cell.angle_alpha   90.00
_cell.angle_beta   90.00
_cell.angle_gamma   90.00
#
_symmetry.space_group_name_H-M   'P 1'
#
loop_
_entity.id
_entity.type
_entity.pdbx_description
1 polymer ?
#
loop_
_entity_poly.entity_id
_entity_poly.type
_entity_poly.pdbx_seq_one_letter_code
_entity_poly.pdbx_strand_id
1 'polypeptide(L)' 'CISRKPDPSLYKDYAGTAQVLTVSHEPQLTFTKAISAVKDEARHYEYRDNTCTGECDFYKQIIWANLTEVGCAMKTCVK' A
#
# COMPACT_ATOMS: atom_id res chain seq x y z
N CYS A 1 14.30 -10.61 -3.08
CA CYS A 1 13.32 -10.19 -2.05
C CYS A 1 12.04 -10.99 -2.18
N ILE A 2 11.29 -11.14 -1.08
CA ILE A 2 9.98 -11.80 -1.08
C ILE A 2 8.92 -10.71 -0.98
N SER A 3 8.02 -10.64 -1.97
CA SER A 3 6.87 -9.71 -1.94
C SER A 3 5.76 -10.32 -1.09
N ARG A 4 5.91 -10.23 0.24
CA ARG A 4 4.95 -10.77 1.20
C ARG A 4 4.86 -9.87 2.42
N LYS A 5 3.64 -9.55 2.85
CA LYS A 5 3.36 -8.83 4.11
C LYS A 5 3.72 -9.73 5.31
N PRO A 6 4.27 -9.18 6.41
CA PRO A 6 4.57 -9.95 7.60
C PRO A 6 3.30 -10.62 8.14
N ASP A 7 3.44 -11.82 8.68
CA ASP A 7 2.34 -12.52 9.35
C ASP A 7 2.11 -11.89 10.72
N PRO A 8 0.94 -11.27 10.98
CA PRO A 8 0.69 -10.60 12.26
C PRO A 8 0.67 -11.55 13.46
N SER A 9 0.46 -12.86 13.23
CA SER A 9 0.51 -13.86 14.30
C SER A 9 1.94 -14.14 14.78
N LEU A 10 2.92 -13.97 13.88
CA LEU A 10 4.34 -14.17 14.16
C LEU A 10 5.02 -12.86 14.58
N TYR A 11 4.63 -11.74 13.95
CA TYR A 11 5.20 -10.41 14.19
C TYR A 11 4.14 -9.48 14.76
N LYS A 12 3.95 -9.56 16.08
CA LYS A 12 2.87 -8.86 16.80
C LYS A 12 2.92 -7.33 16.67
N ASP A 13 4.09 -6.75 16.42
CA ASP A 13 4.25 -5.30 16.21
C ASP A 13 3.49 -4.79 14.97
N TYR A 14 3.13 -5.68 14.03
CA TYR A 14 2.32 -5.35 12.87
C TYR A 14 0.83 -5.69 13.03
N ALA A 15 0.42 -6.25 14.18
CA ALA A 15 -0.99 -6.56 14.44
C ALA A 15 -1.81 -5.27 14.54
N GLY A 16 -2.88 -5.17 13.76
CA GLY A 16 -3.71 -3.96 13.68
C GLY A 16 -3.17 -2.88 12.75
N THR A 17 -2.01 -3.09 12.12
CA THR A 17 -1.41 -2.13 11.18
C THR A 17 -1.79 -2.45 9.74
N ALA A 18 -2.47 -1.53 9.07
CA ALA A 18 -2.72 -1.61 7.63
C ALA A 18 -1.40 -1.43 6.86
N GLN A 19 -1.22 -2.18 5.78
CA GLN A 19 0.03 -2.17 5.01
C GLN A 19 -0.25 -2.20 3.51
N VAL A 20 0.33 -1.24 2.79
CA VAL A 20 0.43 -1.21 1.33
C VAL A 20 1.84 -1.66 0.96
N LEU A 21 1.97 -2.65 0.08
CA LEU A 21 3.26 -3.16 -0.38
C LEU A 21 3.33 -3.04 -1.90
N THR A 22 4.22 -2.18 -2.39
CA THR A 22 4.47 -1.97 -3.83
C THR A 22 5.85 -2.47 -4.20
N VAL A 23 5.98 -3.09 -5.37
CA VAL A 23 7.26 -3.48 -5.97
C VAL A 23 7.43 -2.72 -7.27
N SER A 24 8.60 -2.14 -7.49
CA SER A 24 8.92 -1.43 -8.73
C SER A 24 10.31 -1.82 -9.21
N HIS A 25 10.48 -1.84 -10.53
CA HIS A 25 11.77 -2.00 -11.21
C HIS A 25 12.43 -0.66 -11.53
N GLU A 26 11.81 0.46 -11.15
CA GLU A 26 12.34 1.81 -11.35
C GLU A 26 13.64 2.01 -10.57
N PRO A 27 14.77 2.33 -11.23
CA PRO A 27 16.06 2.52 -10.57
C PRO A 27 16.07 3.65 -9.54
N GLN A 28 15.17 4.64 -9.71
CA GLN A 28 15.04 5.80 -8.83
C GLN A 28 13.58 5.98 -8.39
N LEU A 29 13.06 4.95 -7.70
CA LEU A 29 11.77 5.07 -7.03
C LEU A 29 11.87 6.06 -5.86
N THR A 30 10.90 6.95 -5.75
CA THR A 30 10.71 7.82 -4.60
C THR A 30 9.38 7.47 -3.92
N PHE A 31 9.23 7.81 -2.64
CA PHE A 31 7.96 7.61 -1.93
C PHE A 31 6.81 8.33 -2.64
N THR A 32 7.01 9.55 -3.15
CA THR A 32 6.00 10.28 -3.90
C THR A 32 5.56 9.51 -5.15
N LYS A 33 6.49 8.94 -5.92
CA LYS A 33 6.15 8.13 -7.10
C LYS A 33 5.39 6.85 -6.72
N ALA A 34 5.82 6.17 -5.65
CA ALA A 34 5.14 4.98 -5.17
C ALA A 34 3.69 5.27 -4.73
N ILE A 35 3.48 6.34 -3.96
CA ILE A 35 2.14 6.75 -3.53
C ILE A 35 1.29 7.26 -4.70
N SER A 36 1.88 7.98 -5.68
CA SER A 36 1.16 8.38 -6.89
C SER A 36 0.65 7.16 -7.67
N ALA A 37 1.45 6.10 -7.80
CA ALA A 37 1.01 4.88 -8.47
C ALA A 37 -0.16 4.20 -7.72
N VAL A 38 -0.13 4.21 -6.39
CA VAL A 38 -1.28 3.74 -5.57
C VAL A 38 -2.50 4.64 -5.76
N LYS A 39 -2.31 5.95 -5.85
CA LYS A 39 -3.39 6.91 -6.08
C LYS A 39 -4.10 6.68 -7.42
N ASP A 40 -3.42 6.16 -8.43
CA ASP A 40 -4.02 5.89 -9.75
C ASP A 40 -5.16 4.84 -9.69
N GLU A 41 -5.21 4.01 -8.63
CA GLU A 41 -6.34 3.12 -8.35
C GLU A 41 -7.65 3.86 -8.02
N ALA A 42 -7.59 5.16 -7.67
CA ALA A 42 -8.78 5.99 -7.42
C ALA A 42 -9.77 5.96 -8.60
N ARG A 43 -9.27 5.79 -9.83
CA ARG A 43 -10.11 5.69 -11.04
C ARG A 43 -11.03 4.45 -11.04
N HIS A 44 -10.76 3.47 -10.19
CA HIS A 44 -11.56 2.27 -10.03
C HIS A 44 -12.42 2.28 -8.77
N TYR A 45 -12.35 3.33 -7.96
CA TYR A 45 -13.06 3.40 -6.70
C TYR A 45 -14.38 4.17 -6.83
N GLU A 46 -15.48 3.50 -6.51
CA GLU A 46 -16.81 4.09 -6.45
C GLU A 46 -17.14 4.46 -5.00
N TYR A 47 -17.06 5.75 -4.69
CA TYR A 47 -17.25 6.25 -3.32
C TYR A 47 -18.66 5.99 -2.78
N ARG A 48 -19.69 6.06 -3.65
CA ARG A 48 -21.11 5.99 -3.26
C ARG A 48 -21.46 4.72 -2.50
N ASP A 49 -20.90 3.59 -2.93
CA ASP A 49 -21.17 2.25 -2.37
C ASP A 49 -19.90 1.60 -1.81
N ASN A 50 -18.77 2.33 -1.79
CA ASN A 50 -17.48 1.87 -1.31
C ASN A 50 -16.97 0.62 -2.07
N THR A 51 -17.33 0.50 -3.35
CA THR A 51 -16.96 -0.64 -4.21
C THR A 51 -15.78 -0.31 -5.12
N CYS A 52 -15.19 -1.35 -5.71
CA CYS A 52 -14.18 -1.20 -6.74
C CYS A 52 -14.68 -1.79 -8.06
N THR A 53 -14.51 -1.07 -9.17
CA THR A 53 -14.72 -1.57 -10.54
C THR A 53 -13.48 -2.30 -11.08
N GLY A 54 -12.35 -2.19 -10.39
CA GLY A 54 -11.06 -2.82 -10.67
C GLY A 54 -10.23 -2.92 -9.37
N GLU A 55 -8.90 -2.92 -9.46
CA GLU A 55 -8.06 -2.87 -8.27
C GLU A 55 -8.16 -1.49 -7.61
N CYS A 56 -8.58 -1.47 -6.33
CA CYS A 56 -8.65 -0.25 -5.52
C CYS A 56 -8.37 -0.43 -4.02
N ASP A 57 -7.86 -1.60 -3.63
CA ASP A 57 -7.62 -1.95 -2.23
C ASP A 57 -6.53 -1.08 -1.58
N PHE A 58 -5.47 -0.76 -2.33
CA PHE A 58 -4.40 0.11 -1.81
C PHE A 58 -4.87 1.55 -1.75
N TYR A 59 -5.65 2.02 -2.72
CA TYR A 59 -6.28 3.34 -2.63
C TYR A 59 -7.15 3.47 -1.39
N LYS A 60 -8.06 2.50 -1.16
CA LYS A 60 -8.92 2.49 0.03
C LYS A 60 -8.12 2.51 1.33
N GLN A 61 -6.97 1.83 1.38
CA GLN A 61 -6.09 1.87 2.55
C GLN A 61 -5.49 3.27 2.77
N ILE A 62 -5.01 3.96 1.73
CA ILE A 62 -4.37 5.27 1.92
C ILE A 62 -5.35 6.41 2.22
N ILE A 63 -6.63 6.26 1.86
CA ILE A 63 -7.68 7.26 2.16
C ILE A 63 -8.52 6.91 3.40
N TRP A 64 -8.14 5.87 4.15
CA TRP A 64 -8.94 5.42 5.27
C TRP A 64 -8.87 6.41 6.43
N ALA A 65 -9.98 7.11 6.68
CA ALA A 65 -10.11 8.15 7.70
C ALA A 65 -9.80 7.70 9.15
N ASN A 66 -9.84 6.39 9.45
CA ASN A 66 -9.53 5.88 10.79
C ASN A 66 -8.02 5.67 11.03
N LEU A 67 -7.19 5.82 9.98
CA LEU A 67 -5.74 5.79 10.14
C LEU A 67 -5.25 7.14 10.66
N THR A 68 -4.52 7.10 11.78
CA THR A 68 -4.01 8.31 12.46
C THR A 68 -2.54 8.59 12.16
N GLU A 69 -1.79 7.56 11.76
CA GLU A 69 -0.34 7.61 11.59
C GLU A 69 0.08 6.78 10.37
N VAL A 70 1.22 7.14 9.77
CA VAL A 70 1.78 6.44 8.62
C VAL A 70 3.30 6.33 8.75
N GLY A 71 3.83 5.16 8.38
CA GLY A 71 5.26 4.89 8.28
C GLY A 71 5.59 4.25 6.94
N CYS A 72 6.68 4.69 6.31
CA CYS A 72 7.12 4.20 5.01
C CYS A 72 8.57 3.72 5.07
N ALA A 73 8.86 2.62 4.39
CA ALA A 73 10.21 2.10 4.21
C ALA A 73 10.39 1.59 2.79
N MET A 74 11.63 1.65 2.28
CA MET A 74 11.98 1.15 0.96
C MET A 74 13.26 0.33 1.06
N LYS A 75 13.29 -0.81 0.36
CA LYS A 75 14.45 -1.70 0.31
C LYS A 75 14.75 -2.08 -1.13
N THR A 76 15.99 -1.86 -1.57
CA THR A 76 16.48 -2.36 -2.86
C THR A 76 16.68 -3.87 -2.78
N CYS A 77 16.16 -4.56 -3.79
CA CYS A 77 16.18 -6.01 -3.88
C CYS A 77 17.20 -6.45 -4.93
N VAL A 78 18.35 -6.91 -4.46
CA VAL A 78 19.33 -7.59 -5.33
C VAL A 78 18.80 -8.98 -5.70
N LYS A 79 19.10 -9.40 -6.94
CA LYS A 79 18.85 -10.77 -7.40
C LYS A 79 19.77 -11.75 -6.70
#